data_AF-A0A537I8J3-F1
#
_entry.id   AF-A0A537I8J3-F1
#
_cell.length_a   1.000
_cell.length_b   1.000
_cell.length_c   1.000
_cell.angle_alpha   90.00
_cell.angle_beta   90.00
_cell.angle_gamma   90.00
#
_symmetry.space_group_name_H-M   'P 1'
#
loop_
_entity.id
_entity.type
_entity.pdbx_description
1 polymer ?
#
loop_
_entity_poly.entity_id
_entity_poly.type
_entity_poly.pdbx_seq_one_letter_code
_entity_poly.pdbx_strand_id
1 'polypeptide(L)' 'MPEINPEEFAIPFFTQQNFTRRKCPNCGSYFWSQNPNQTTCGEAPCAPYTFIGNPPTTRRYTVPEMR' A
#
# COMPACT_ATOMS: atom_id res chain seq x y z
N MET A 1 11.67 -16.73 -0.50
CA MET A 1 11.02 -15.88 0.52
C MET A 1 10.59 -16.80 1.65
N PRO A 2 10.94 -16.51 2.91
CA PRO A 2 10.48 -17.32 4.03
C PRO A 2 8.94 -17.29 4.09
N GLU A 3 8.33 -18.40 4.47
CA GLU A 3 6.91 -18.45 4.78
C GLU A 3 6.68 -17.70 6.09
N ILE A 4 6.10 -16.50 6.01
CA ILE A 4 5.79 -15.70 7.20
C ILE A 4 4.37 -16.03 7.63
N ASN A 5 4.19 -16.33 8.91
CA ASN A 5 2.86 -16.62 9.46
C ASN A 5 1.94 -15.41 9.24
N PRO A 6 0.81 -15.57 8.52
CA PRO A 6 -0.24 -14.57 8.40
C PRO A 6 -0.59 -13.77 9.64
N GLU A 7 -0.61 -14.43 10.80
CA GLU A 7 -1.06 -13.85 12.06
C GLU A 7 -0.09 -12.80 12.61
N GLU A 8 1.20 -12.90 12.28
CA GLU A 8 2.22 -11.94 12.72
C GLU A 8 1.94 -10.51 12.23
N PHE A 9 1.30 -10.39 11.06
CA PHE A 9 0.92 -9.10 10.46
C PHE A 9 -0.58 -8.79 10.55
N ALA A 10 -1.38 -9.66 11.17
CA ALA A 10 -2.82 -9.49 11.33
C ALA A 10 -3.13 -8.60 12.54
N ILE A 11 -2.73 -7.34 12.46
CA ILE A 11 -2.96 -6.35 13.53
C ILE A 11 -4.45 -5.98 13.55
N PRO A 12 -5.13 -5.96 14.73
CA PRO A 12 -6.57 -5.69 14.82
C PRO A 12 -7.02 -4.39 14.15
N PHE A 13 -6.16 -3.38 14.13
CA PHE A 13 -6.39 -2.10 13.46
C PHE A 13 -6.77 -2.27 11.98
N PHE A 14 -6.13 -3.18 11.25
CA PHE A 14 -6.42 -3.38 9.83
C PHE A 14 -7.85 -3.85 9.60
N THR A 15 -8.30 -4.84 10.36
CA THR A 15 -9.68 -5.34 10.28
C THR A 15 -10.68 -4.26 10.71
N GLN A 16 -10.39 -3.50 11.78
CA GLN A 16 -11.25 -2.42 12.26
C GLN A 16 -11.39 -1.26 11.27
N GLN A 17 -10.35 -0.97 10.50
CA GLN A 17 -10.32 0.12 9.51
C GLN A 17 -10.61 -0.35 8.08
N ASN A 18 -11.23 -1.53 7.92
CA ASN A 18 -11.64 -2.11 6.63
C ASN A 18 -10.47 -2.35 5.64
N PHE A 19 -9.26 -2.58 6.14
CA PHE A 19 -8.19 -3.08 5.30
C PHE A 19 -8.40 -4.56 4.97
N THR A 20 -8.19 -4.90 3.71
CA THR A 20 -8.20 -6.29 3.24
C THR A 20 -6.79 -6.72 2.88
N ARG A 21 -6.36 -7.89 3.39
CA ARG A 21 -5.10 -8.50 2.98
C ARG A 21 -5.25 -9.19 1.63
N ARG A 22 -4.32 -8.91 0.71
CA ARG A 22 -4.30 -9.45 -0.66
C ARG A 22 -2.91 -9.90 -1.04
N LYS A 23 -2.83 -10.74 -2.07
CA LYS A 23 -1.56 -11.17 -2.67
C LYS A 23 -1.43 -10.52 -4.04
N CYS A 24 -0.31 -9.84 -4.30
CA CYS A 24 -0.07 -9.22 -5.60
C CYS A 24 0.18 -10.30 -6.66
N PRO A 25 -0.49 -10.28 -7.82
CA PRO A 25 -0.31 -11.27 -8.87
C PRO A 25 1.06 -11.17 -9.56
N ASN A 26 1.73 -10.01 -9.51
CA ASN A 26 2.97 -9.76 -10.23
C ASN A 26 4.22 -10.19 -9.44
N CYS A 27 4.30 -9.84 -8.15
CA CYS A 27 5.47 -10.15 -7.31
C CYS A 27 5.21 -11.22 -6.24
N GLY A 28 3.95 -11.61 -6.01
CA GLY A 28 3.59 -12.61 -5.00
C GLY A 28 3.62 -12.10 -3.55
N SER A 29 4.00 -10.85 -3.30
CA SER A 29 3.98 -10.24 -1.96
C SER A 29 2.56 -10.03 -1.45
N TYR A 30 2.39 -10.13 -0.13
CA TYR A 30 1.16 -9.77 0.55
C TYR A 30 1.14 -8.27 0.88
N PHE A 31 0.00 -7.64 0.72
CA PHE A 31 -0.21 -6.23 1.06
C PHE A 31 -1.60 -6.03 1.67
N TRP A 32 -1.76 -4.94 2.42
CA TRP A 32 -3.04 -4.51 2.99
C TRP A 32 -3.52 -3.27 2.24
N SER A 33 -4.80 -3.23 1.88
CA SER A 33 -5.40 -2.05 1.24
C SER A 33 -6.83 -1.84 1.70
N GLN A 34 -7.23 -0.59 1.87
CA GLN A 34 -8.62 -0.19 2.07
C GLN A 34 -9.41 -0.14 0.75
N ASN A 35 -8.72 -0.07 -0.39
CA ASN A 35 -9.36 -0.03 -1.70
C ASN A 35 -9.69 -1.47 -2.16
N PRO A 36 -10.97 -1.87 -2.21
CA PRO A 36 -11.36 -3.21 -2.62
C PRO A 36 -11.11 -3.49 -4.11
N ASN A 37 -10.80 -2.46 -4.92
CA ASN A 37 -10.51 -2.62 -6.34
C ASN A 37 -8.99 -2.72 -6.63
N GLN A 38 -8.13 -2.52 -5.62
CA GLN A 38 -6.69 -2.58 -5.80
C GLN A 38 -6.21 -4.03 -5.93
N THR A 39 -5.64 -4.37 -7.09
CA THR A 39 -5.13 -5.71 -7.41
C THR A 39 -3.62 -5.85 -7.18
N THR A 40 -2.87 -4.75 -7.32
CA THR A 40 -1.39 -4.72 -7.21
C THR A 40 -0.92 -4.12 -5.89
N CYS A 41 0.29 -4.48 -5.42
CA CYS A 41 0.84 -3.96 -4.16
C CYS A 41 1.10 -2.45 -4.14
N GLY A 42 1.14 -1.78 -5.30
CA GLY A 42 1.38 -0.33 -5.41
C GLY A 42 2.84 0.05 -5.51
N GLU A 43 3.76 -0.92 -5.45
CA GLU A 43 5.20 -0.69 -5.62
C GLU A 43 5.62 -0.89 -7.08
N ALA A 44 6.66 -0.18 -7.50
CA ALA A 44 7.32 -0.45 -8.77
C ALA A 44 8.05 -1.80 -8.70
N PRO A 45 8.02 -2.64 -9.76
CA PRO A 45 7.44 -2.41 -11.09
C PRO A 45 5.95 -2.81 -11.21
N CYS A 46 5.33 -3.28 -10.12
CA CYS A 46 3.96 -3.80 -10.14
C CYS A 46 2.89 -2.72 -10.38
N ALA A 47 3.16 -1.48 -10.01
CA ALA A 47 2.33 -0.31 -10.30
C ALA A 47 3.20 0.87 -10.76
N PRO A 48 2.74 1.68 -11.74
CA PRO A 48 3.45 2.88 -12.17
C PRO A 48 3.29 4.03 -11.16
N TYR A 49 4.19 5.02 -11.23
CA TYR A 49 4.03 6.26 -10.48
C TYR A 49 2.88 7.10 -11.03
N THR A 50 1.85 7.32 -10.20
CA THR A 50 0.67 8.12 -10.56
C THR A 50 0.76 9.58 -10.12
N PHE A 51 1.74 9.92 -9.27
CA PHE A 51 1.86 11.24 -8.64
C PHE A 51 2.62 12.28 -9.49
N ILE A 52 3.28 11.86 -10.58
CA ILE A 52 4.00 12.77 -11.47
C ILE A 52 2.96 13.62 -12.23
N GLY A 53 2.96 14.93 -11.95
CA GLY A 53 1.95 15.86 -12.48
C GLY A 53 0.62 15.86 -11.73
N ASN A 54 0.39 14.90 -10.83
CA ASN A 54 -0.84 14.78 -10.02
C ASN A 54 -0.49 14.50 -8.54
N PRO A 55 0.00 15.51 -7.79
CA PRO A 55 0.46 15.30 -6.43
C PRO A 55 -0.70 14.83 -5.52
N PRO A 56 -0.49 13.82 -4.65
CA PRO A 56 -1.53 13.31 -3.76
C PRO A 56 -1.78 14.22 -2.53
N THR A 57 -0.92 15.21 -2.32
CA THR A 57 -1.03 16.14 -1.18
C THR A 57 -2.07 17.22 -1.48
N THR A 58 -2.77 17.70 -0.43
CA THR A 58 -3.78 18.76 -0.56
C THR A 58 -3.20 20.11 -0.98
N ARG A 59 -1.90 20.33 -0.71
CA ARG A 59 -1.14 21.51 -1.15
C ARG A 59 0.31 21.14 -1.46
N ARG A 60 1.05 22.10 -2.03
CA ARG A 60 2.51 21.99 -2.19
C ARG A 60 3.22 22.33 -0.88
N TYR A 61 4.35 21.68 -0.67
CA TYR A 61 5.21 21.87 0.49
C TYR A 61 6.65 22.08 0.04
N THR A 62 7.39 22.85 0.84
CA THR A 62 8.84 22.95 0.82
C THR A 62 9.47 21.90 1.74
N VAL A 63 10.79 21.69 1.63
CA VAL A 63 11.49 20.70 2.47
C VAL A 63 11.37 21.01 3.98
N PRO A 64 11.52 22.26 4.46
CA PRO A 64 11.34 22.56 5.89
C PRO A 64 9.92 22.34 6.41
N GLU A 65 8.90 22.51 5.57
CA GLU A 65 7.49 22.30 5.99
C GLU A 65 7.11 20.83 6.15
N MET A 66 7.83 19.91 5.50
CA MET A 66 7.56 18.46 5.57
C MET A 66 8.38 17.73 6.63
N ARG A 67 9.45 18.35 7.13
CA ARG A 67 10.39 17.73 8.07
C ARG A 67 9.80 17.57 9.47
#